data_AF-A0A971SZN4-F1
#
_entry.id   AF-A0A971SZN4-F1
#
_cell.length_a   1.000
_cell.length_b   1.000
_cell.length_c   1.000
_cell.angle_alpha   90.00
_cell.angle_beta   90.00
_cell.angle_gamma   90.00
#
_symmetry.space_group_name_H-M   'P 1'
#
loop_
_entity.id
_entity.type
_entity.pdbx_description
1 polymer ?
#
loop_
_entity_poly.entity_id
_entity_poly.type
_entity_poly.pdbx_seq_one_letter_code
_entity_poly.pdbx_strand_id
1 'polypeptide(L)'
;MDRDHKNTGPQADRAASASAGALTLTVEELAQYNGKDGQPAYVAVEGVIYDVTDVPQWAGGEHNGYSAGADLTDAITQQSPHGTSVLADLPVVGTLVE
;
A
#
# COMPACT_ATOMS: atom_id res chain seq x y z
N MET A 1 34.63 -5.02 -24.08
CA MET A 1 34.39 -4.00 -23.06
C MET A 1 33.08 -3.31 -23.43
N ASP A 2 31.98 -3.85 -22.92
CA ASP A 2 31.12 -3.20 -21.90
C ASP A 2 30.09 -2.29 -22.60
N ARG A 3 28.88 -2.83 -22.85
CA ARG A 3 27.58 -2.42 -22.25
C ARG A 3 27.30 -0.92 -22.47
N ASP A 4 26.18 -0.49 -23.02
CA ASP A 4 24.87 -0.58 -22.38
C ASP A 4 23.76 -0.33 -23.41
N HIS A 5 22.85 -1.31 -23.54
CA HIS A 5 21.49 -1.03 -23.97
C HIS A 5 20.82 -0.26 -22.83
N LYS A 6 20.77 1.08 -22.91
CA LYS A 6 19.85 1.87 -22.09
C LYS A 6 18.45 1.65 -22.65
N ASN A 7 17.89 0.49 -22.31
CA ASN A 7 16.49 0.16 -22.44
C ASN A 7 15.68 1.29 -21.78
N THR A 8 15.02 2.08 -22.61
CA THR A 8 13.99 3.04 -22.24
C THR A 8 12.96 2.32 -21.37
N GLY A 9 12.81 2.79 -20.13
CA GLY A 9 11.94 2.15 -19.15
C GLY A 9 10.51 2.01 -19.67
N PRO A 10 9.78 0.96 -19.29
CA PRO A 10 8.35 0.92 -19.52
C PRO A 10 7.71 1.95 -18.57
N GLN A 11 7.41 3.10 -19.19
CA GLN A 11 6.15 3.83 -19.12
C GLN A 11 5.25 3.49 -17.92
N ALA A 12 5.06 4.51 -17.07
CA ALA A 12 4.02 4.57 -16.06
C ALA A 12 2.64 4.50 -16.72
N ASP A 13 2.11 3.28 -16.82
CA ASP A 13 0.74 3.04 -17.22
C ASP A 13 -0.16 3.29 -16.01
N ARG A 14 -0.93 4.37 -16.15
CA ARG A 14 -1.86 4.91 -15.18
C ARG A 14 -2.97 3.92 -14.85
N ALA A 15 -3.43 3.97 -13.59
CA ALA A 15 -4.77 3.65 -13.15
C ALA A 15 -5.26 2.22 -13.47
N ALA A 16 -4.80 1.25 -12.68
CA ALA A 16 -5.54 0.00 -12.52
C ALA A 16 -6.73 0.18 -11.55
N SER A 17 -7.78 0.81 -12.08
CA SER A 17 -9.18 0.41 -11.89
C SER A 17 -9.64 0.06 -10.47
N ALA A 18 -10.14 1.06 -9.75
CA ALA A 18 -11.15 0.87 -8.70
C ALA A 18 -12.49 0.44 -9.32
N SER A 19 -12.55 -0.80 -9.83
CA SER A 19 -13.78 -1.57 -10.05
C SER A 19 -13.44 -3.01 -10.45
N ALA A 20 -12.73 -3.72 -9.57
CA ALA A 20 -12.65 -5.18 -9.56
C ALA A 20 -13.00 -5.59 -8.13
N GLY A 21 -13.64 -6.75 -7.93
CA GLY A 21 -14.15 -7.17 -6.62
C GLY A 21 -13.15 -6.97 -5.48
N ALA A 22 -13.65 -6.65 -4.29
CA ALA A 22 -12.83 -6.41 -3.10
C ALA A 22 -11.75 -7.49 -2.96
N LEU A 23 -10.49 -7.06 -2.84
CA LEU A 23 -9.35 -7.95 -2.67
C LEU A 23 -9.53 -8.73 -1.38
N THR A 24 -9.18 -10.02 -1.40
CA THR A 24 -9.07 -10.84 -0.18
C THR A 24 -7.63 -11.32 -0.14
N LEU A 25 -6.84 -10.77 0.77
CA LEU A 25 -5.40 -11.00 0.83
C LEU A 25 -5.01 -11.65 2.15
N THR A 26 -4.05 -12.55 2.11
CA THR A 26 -3.28 -12.94 3.29
C THR A 26 -2.25 -11.88 3.66
N VAL A 27 -1.64 -11.99 4.85
CA VAL A 27 -0.52 -11.11 5.25
C VAL A 27 0.64 -11.20 4.27
N GLU A 28 0.93 -12.40 3.76
CA GLU A 28 2.02 -12.63 2.79
C GLU A 28 1.72 -11.96 1.43
N GLU A 29 0.46 -11.97 1.00
CA GLU A 29 0.05 -11.28 -0.23
C GLU A 29 0.01 -9.78 -0.04
N LEU A 30 -0.45 -9.29 1.12
CA LEU A 30 -0.45 -7.87 1.45
C LEU A 30 0.98 -7.30 1.40
N ALA A 31 1.99 -8.05 1.84
CA ALA A 31 3.40 -7.64 1.83
C ALA A 31 3.94 -7.28 0.43
N GLN A 32 3.29 -7.72 -0.65
CA GLN A 32 3.65 -7.37 -2.03
C GLN A 32 3.14 -5.99 -2.46
N TYR A 33 2.21 -5.39 -1.71
CA TYR A 33 1.64 -4.06 -1.94
C TYR A 33 2.31 -3.04 -1.04
N ASN A 34 3.62 -2.90 -1.21
CA ASN A 34 4.50 -2.12 -0.34
C ASN A 34 4.86 -0.74 -0.90
N GLY A 35 4.28 -0.29 -2.01
CA GLY A 35 4.57 1.01 -2.61
C GLY A 35 5.92 1.11 -3.33
N LYS A 36 6.63 -0.01 -3.53
CA LYS A 36 7.96 -0.09 -4.15
C LYS A 36 7.89 -0.80 -5.50
N ASP A 37 8.88 -0.55 -6.35
CA ASP A 37 9.00 -1.21 -7.66
C ASP A 37 7.75 -1.07 -8.57
N GLY A 38 6.99 0.01 -8.40
CA GLY A 38 5.76 0.29 -9.14
C GLY A 38 4.49 -0.37 -8.58
N GLN A 39 4.62 -1.10 -7.45
CA GLN A 39 3.48 -1.69 -6.75
C GLN A 39 2.67 -0.63 -5.98
N PRO A 40 1.36 -0.83 -5.82
CA PRO A 40 0.55 -0.02 -4.90
C PRO A 40 1.07 -0.11 -3.47
N ALA A 41 0.73 0.88 -2.64
CA ALA A 41 0.99 0.87 -1.21
C ALA A 41 -0.33 0.64 -0.46
N TYR A 42 -0.48 -0.54 0.16
CA TYR A 42 -1.66 -0.88 0.94
C TYR A 42 -1.33 -1.09 2.42
N VAL A 43 -2.27 -0.83 3.30
CA VAL A 43 -2.14 -1.14 4.74
C VAL A 43 -3.42 -1.81 5.22
N ALA A 44 -3.29 -2.78 6.12
CA ALA A 44 -4.45 -3.36 6.79
C ALA A 44 -4.66 -2.71 8.17
N VAL A 45 -5.92 -2.48 8.52
CA VAL A 45 -6.36 -2.07 9.86
C VAL A 45 -7.67 -2.78 10.18
N GLU A 46 -7.70 -3.52 11.28
CA GLU A 46 -8.84 -4.31 11.76
C GLU A 46 -9.44 -5.21 10.66
N GLY A 47 -8.57 -5.82 9.85
CA GLY A 47 -8.98 -6.70 8.75
C GLY A 47 -9.43 -5.99 7.48
N VAL A 48 -9.42 -4.65 7.43
CA VAL A 48 -9.75 -3.86 6.23
C VAL A 48 -8.48 -3.35 5.56
N ILE A 49 -8.40 -3.48 4.24
CA ILE A 49 -7.24 -3.04 3.45
C ILE A 49 -7.55 -1.69 2.81
N TYR A 50 -6.70 -0.71 3.11
CA TYR A 50 -6.79 0.66 2.63
C TYR A 50 -5.68 0.96 1.63
N ASP A 51 -6.02 1.71 0.59
CA ASP A 51 -5.05 2.23 -0.37
C ASP A 51 -4.43 3.54 0.14
N VAL A 52 -3.11 3.53 0.29
CA VAL A 52 -2.32 4.71 0.68
C VAL A 52 -1.36 5.15 -0.43
N THR A 53 -1.48 4.60 -1.65
CA THR A 53 -0.57 4.85 -2.79
C THR A 53 -0.44 6.33 -3.12
N ASP A 54 -1.55 7.06 -3.13
CA ASP A 54 -1.59 8.50 -3.46
C ASP A 54 -1.47 9.40 -2.22
N VAL A 55 -1.18 8.84 -1.05
CA VAL A 55 -1.01 9.61 0.19
C VAL A 55 0.45 10.08 0.30
N PRO A 56 0.73 11.40 0.28
CA PRO A 56 2.11 11.92 0.24
C PRO A 56 3.01 11.45 1.39
N GLN A 57 2.42 11.20 2.55
CA GLN A 57 3.09 10.73 3.75
C GLN A 57 3.63 9.30 3.63
N TRP A 58 3.10 8.52 2.69
CA TRP A 58 3.46 7.13 2.38
C TRP A 58 4.33 7.01 1.12
N ALA A 59 4.84 8.14 0.59
CA ALA A 59 5.71 8.13 -0.58
C ALA A 59 6.94 7.23 -0.35
N GLY A 60 7.17 6.30 -1.28
CA GLY A 60 8.22 5.28 -1.14
C GLY A 60 7.83 4.07 -0.29
N GLY A 61 6.57 3.98 0.13
CA GLY A 61 6.04 2.83 0.87
C GLY A 61 6.31 2.87 2.37
N GLU A 62 6.73 4.01 2.91
CA GLU A 62 7.14 4.13 4.32
C GLU A 62 6.57 5.39 4.95
N HIS A 63 6.13 5.28 6.21
CA HIS A 63 5.63 6.39 7.00
C HIS A 63 6.00 6.21 8.48
N ASN A 64 6.75 7.16 9.05
CA ASN A 64 7.09 7.17 10.49
C ASN A 64 7.68 5.85 11.03
N GLY A 65 8.45 5.11 10.22
CA GLY A 65 9.05 3.83 10.59
C GLY A 65 8.15 2.60 10.36
N TYR A 66 6.97 2.79 9.78
CA TYR A 66 6.08 1.73 9.32
C TYR A 66 6.16 1.59 7.81
N SER A 67 6.03 0.37 7.32
CA SER A 67 6.03 0.05 5.90
C SER A 67 4.62 -0.28 5.43
N ALA A 68 4.30 0.10 4.18
CA ALA A 68 3.16 -0.43 3.47
C ALA A 68 3.35 -1.94 3.23
N GLY A 69 2.25 -2.64 2.97
CA GLY A 69 2.17 -4.08 2.88
C GLY A 69 2.07 -4.79 4.24
N ALA A 70 1.66 -4.08 5.30
CA ALA A 70 1.56 -4.63 6.64
C ALA A 70 0.19 -4.38 7.28
N ASP A 71 -0.14 -5.23 8.26
CA ASP A 71 -1.20 -4.92 9.21
C ASP A 71 -0.67 -3.94 10.27
N LEU A 72 -1.27 -2.76 10.29
CA LEU A 72 -0.90 -1.64 11.15
C LEU A 72 -1.97 -1.34 12.19
N THR A 73 -2.87 -2.30 12.45
CA THR A 73 -3.93 -2.17 13.47
C THR A 73 -3.39 -1.67 14.80
N ASP A 74 -2.36 -2.31 15.34
CA ASP A 74 -1.77 -1.93 16.63
C ASP A 74 -1.12 -0.54 16.58
N ALA A 75 -0.36 -0.29 15.50
CA ALA A 75 0.33 0.98 15.28
C ALA A 75 -0.64 2.16 15.22
N ILE A 76 -1.74 2.04 14.46
CA ILE A 76 -2.69 3.14 14.30
C ILE A 76 -3.60 3.33 15.52
N THR A 77 -3.92 2.26 16.24
CA THR A 77 -4.82 2.34 17.41
C THR A 77 -4.09 2.76 18.69
N GLN A 78 -2.81 2.40 18.85
CA GLN A 78 -2.09 2.59 20.11
C GLN A 78 -0.93 3.59 20.04
N GLN A 79 -0.30 3.75 18.86
CA GLN A 79 0.93 4.55 18.73
C GLN A 79 0.71 5.85 17.94
N SER A 80 -0.25 5.87 17.01
CA SER A 80 -0.49 7.03 16.15
C SER A 80 -1.17 8.17 16.92
N PRO A 81 -0.63 9.41 16.87
CA PRO A 81 -1.27 10.59 17.47
C PRO A 81 -2.56 11.00 16.73
N HIS A 82 -2.84 10.43 15.56
CA HIS A 82 -4.02 10.73 14.74
C HIS A 82 -5.09 9.62 14.78
N GLY A 83 -4.76 8.42 15.27
CA GLY A 83 -5.69 7.31 15.35
C GLY A 83 -6.25 6.85 14.00
N THR A 84 -7.37 6.12 14.03
CA THR A 84 -8.06 5.61 12.84
C THR A 84 -8.79 6.68 12.02
N SER A 85 -8.85 7.93 12.51
CA SER A 85 -9.55 9.03 11.83
C SER A 85 -9.02 9.31 10.42
N VAL A 86 -7.71 9.09 10.21
CA VAL A 86 -7.05 9.28 8.91
C VAL A 86 -7.45 8.25 7.86
N LEU A 87 -8.07 7.14 8.27
CA LEU A 87 -8.52 6.08 7.36
C LEU A 87 -9.86 6.40 6.70
N ALA A 88 -10.65 7.32 7.28
CA ALA A 88 -12.01 7.58 6.84
C ALA A 88 -12.10 8.09 5.39
N ASP A 89 -11.08 8.81 4.94
CA ASP A 89 -10.99 9.36 3.58
C ASP A 89 -10.20 8.46 2.61
N LEU A 90 -9.67 7.32 3.09
CA LEU A 90 -8.89 6.41 2.26
C LEU A 90 -9.77 5.43 1.50
N PRO A 91 -9.41 5.08 0.25
CA PRO A 91 -10.11 4.04 -0.49
C PRO A 91 -9.96 2.68 0.21
N VAL A 92 -11.08 1.99 0.44
CA VAL A 92 -11.08 0.59 0.86
C VAL A 92 -10.98 -0.28 -0.39
N VAL A 93 -9.96 -1.14 -0.43
CA VAL A 93 -9.66 -2.00 -1.59
C VAL A 93 -9.86 -3.48 -1.31
N GLY A 94 -10.01 -3.87 -0.04
CA GLY A 94 -10.19 -5.28 0.30
C GLY A 94 -10.27 -5.57 1.79
N THR A 95 -10.13 -6.86 2.10
CA THR A 95 -10.09 -7.42 3.44
C THR A 95 -8.88 -8.32 3.62
N LEU A 96 -8.25 -8.24 4.78
CA LEU A 96 -7.18 -9.14 5.19
C LEU A 96 -7.80 -10.41 5.80
N VAL A 97 -7.32 -11.57 5.36
CA VAL A 97 -7.70 -12.89 5.87
C VAL A 97 -6.47 -13.64 6.36
N GLU A 98 -6.69 -14.57 7.29
CA GLU A 98 -5.64 -15.46 7.83
C GLU A 98 -5.39 -16.67 6.92
#